data_AF-A0A3M2ZDW7-F1
#
_entry.id   AF-A0A3M2ZDW7-F1
#
_cell.length_a   1.000
_cell.length_b   1.000
_cell.length_c   1.000
_cell.angle_alpha   90.00
_cell.angle_beta   90.00
_cell.angle_gamma   90.00
#
_symmetry.space_group_name_H-M   'P 1'
#
loop_
_entity.id
_entity.type
_entity.pdbx_description
1 polymer ?
#
loop_
_entity_poly.entity_id
_entity_poly.type
_entity_poly.pdbx_seq_one_letter_code
_entity_poly.pdbx_strand_id
1 'polypeptide(L)'
;GNPFLIVVAPVGDAPESALTRAFVSNGRQGVNYHRGVWHHPVLTIEKQDDFLVVDRSGSGNNCDEHYFEENQRLVLDPNPQEG
;
A
#
# COMPACT_ATOMS: atom_id res chain seq x y z
N GLY A 1 -19.02 -1.85 0.85
CA GLY A 1 -17.67 -1.53 1.35
C GLY A 1 -17.00 -2.84 1.64
N ASN A 2 -16.24 -3.35 0.68
CA ASN A 2 -15.55 -4.62 0.81
C ASN A 2 -14.22 -4.39 1.55
N PRO A 3 -13.75 -5.35 2.37
CA PRO A 3 -12.39 -5.36 2.86
C PRO A 3 -11.37 -5.24 1.72
N PHE A 4 -10.28 -4.52 1.96
CA PHE A 4 -9.17 -4.39 1.01
C PHE A 4 -7.83 -4.39 1.74
N LEU A 5 -6.77 -4.67 0.99
CA LEU A 5 -5.41 -4.80 1.51
C LEU A 5 -4.66 -3.47 1.35
N ILE A 6 -3.87 -3.14 2.36
CA ILE A 6 -3.04 -1.93 2.40
C ILE A 6 -1.61 -2.35 2.70
N VAL A 7 -0.66 -1.92 1.88
CA VAL A 7 0.77 -2.14 2.11
C VAL A 7 1.47 -0.79 2.09
N VAL A 8 2.20 -0.48 3.17
CA VAL A 8 2.87 0.80 3.37
C VAL A 8 4.29 0.64 3.90
N ALA A 9 5.15 1.61 3.64
CA ALA A 9 6.44 1.77 4.29
C ALA A 9 6.66 3.23 4.72
N PRO A 10 7.49 3.49 5.76
CA PRO A 10 7.75 4.85 6.25
C PRO A 10 8.35 5.77 5.18
N VAL A 11 8.22 7.08 5.39
CA VAL A 11 8.83 8.10 4.53
C VAL A 11 10.36 7.93 4.48
N GLY A 12 10.93 8.03 3.28
CA GLY A 12 12.37 7.97 3.03
C GLY A 12 12.68 8.05 1.54
N ASP A 13 13.95 8.14 1.17
CA ASP A 13 14.38 8.24 -0.24
C ASP A 13 14.01 7.00 -1.07
N ALA A 14 13.92 5.84 -0.41
CA ALA A 14 13.41 4.59 -0.96
C ALA A 14 12.66 3.82 0.16
N PRO A 15 11.70 2.97 -0.17
CA PRO A 15 11.04 2.13 0.82
C PRO A 15 12.00 1.07 1.35
N GLU A 16 12.02 0.85 2.67
CA GLU A 16 12.79 -0.22 3.30
C GLU A 16 11.92 -1.47 3.46
N SER A 17 12.29 -2.59 2.84
CA SER A 17 11.50 -3.83 2.87
C SER A 17 11.21 -4.33 4.29
N ALA A 18 12.17 -4.20 5.21
CA ALA A 18 12.03 -4.60 6.61
C ALA A 18 11.04 -3.74 7.41
N LEU A 19 10.78 -2.51 6.97
CA LEU A 19 9.86 -1.57 7.62
C LEU A 19 8.47 -1.58 6.98
N THR A 20 8.28 -2.32 5.89
CA THR A 20 6.98 -2.50 5.26
C THR A 20 6.00 -3.17 6.23
N ARG A 21 4.75 -2.69 6.21
CA ARG A 21 3.63 -3.22 6.99
C ARG A 21 2.43 -3.44 6.09
N ALA A 22 1.69 -4.51 6.36
CA ALA A 22 0.43 -4.82 5.70
C ALA A 22 -0.74 -4.72 6.67
N PHE A 23 -1.88 -4.24 6.18
CA PHE A 23 -3.13 -4.13 6.93
C PHE A 23 -4.30 -4.63 6.08
N VAL A 24 -5.35 -5.09 6.77
CA VAL A 24 -6.64 -5.42 6.15
C VAL A 24 -7.68 -4.43 6.69
N SER A 25 -8.37 -3.72 5.81
CA SER A 25 -9.50 -2.89 6.22
C SER A 25 -10.72 -3.78 6.53
N ASN A 26 -11.61 -3.33 7.41
CA ASN A 26 -12.85 -4.06 7.69
C ASN A 26 -14.00 -3.75 6.69
N GLY A 27 -13.69 -3.12 5.56
CA GLY A 27 -14.66 -2.69 4.54
C GLY A 27 -15.50 -1.45 4.89
N ARG A 28 -15.37 -0.94 6.11
CA ARG A 28 -15.99 0.31 6.58
C ARG A 28 -14.96 1.39 6.91
N GLN A 29 -13.68 1.14 6.64
CA GLN A 29 -12.57 2.06 6.88
C GLN A 29 -12.03 2.57 5.54
N GLY A 30 -11.85 3.89 5.44
CA GLY A 30 -11.01 4.51 4.43
C GLY A 30 -9.59 4.74 4.98
N VAL A 31 -8.65 5.04 4.09
CA VAL A 31 -7.29 5.43 4.46
C VAL A 31 -6.91 6.76 3.79
N ASN A 32 -6.08 7.54 4.46
CA ASN A 32 -5.40 8.68 3.88
C ASN A 32 -3.90 8.51 4.10
N TYR A 33 -3.14 8.43 3.02
CA TYR A 33 -1.70 8.34 3.09
C TYR A 33 -1.14 9.75 3.27
N HIS A 34 -0.31 9.94 4.30
CA HIS A 34 0.42 11.20 4.46
C HIS A 34 1.43 11.39 3.33
N ARG A 35 1.73 12.66 3.01
CA ARG A 35 2.68 12.98 1.94
C ARG A 35 4.03 12.29 2.15
N GLY A 36 4.52 11.61 1.11
CA GLY A 36 5.82 10.92 1.10
C GLY A 36 5.82 9.53 1.75
N VAL A 37 4.70 9.07 2.31
CA VAL A 37 4.57 7.67 2.74
C VAL A 37 4.55 6.78 1.50
N TRP A 38 5.39 5.75 1.49
CA TRP A 38 5.37 4.75 0.45
C TRP A 38 4.15 3.85 0.62
N HIS A 39 3.45 3.58 -0.47
CA HIS A 39 2.31 2.67 -0.49
C HIS A 39 2.31 1.83 -1.77
N HIS A 40 1.78 0.62 -1.70
CA HIS A 40 1.49 -0.17 -2.90
C HIS A 40 0.25 0.39 -3.63
N PRO A 41 0.16 0.27 -4.97
CA PRO A 41 -1.10 0.46 -5.69
C PRO A 41 -2.25 -0.35 -5.05
N VAL A 42 -3.49 0.12 -5.23
CA VAL A 42 -4.68 -0.47 -4.57
C VAL A 42 -4.76 -1.99 -4.76
N LEU A 43 -5.01 -2.72 -3.66
CA LEU A 43 -5.11 -4.17 -3.63
C LEU A 43 -6.51 -4.59 -3.15
N THR A 44 -7.34 -5.06 -4.08
CA THR A 44 -8.68 -5.55 -3.78
C THR A 44 -8.64 -7.02 -3.35
N ILE A 45 -9.52 -7.41 -2.43
CA ILE A 45 -9.75 -8.82 -2.11
C ILE A 45 -10.79 -9.40 -3.08
N GLU A 46 -11.83 -8.64 -3.35
CA GLU A 46 -12.83 -8.98 -4.36
C GLU A 46 -12.24 -8.86 -5.78
N LYS A 47 -12.84 -9.59 -6.73
CA LYS A 47 -12.42 -9.57 -8.14
C LYS A 47 -12.48 -8.17 -8.77
N GLN A 48 -13.41 -7.36 -8.30
CA GLN A 48 -13.60 -5.97 -8.72
C GLN A 48 -14.17 -5.20 -7.53
N ASP A 49 -13.67 -4.00 -7.30
CA ASP A 49 -14.15 -3.13 -6.23
C ASP A 49 -13.95 -1.65 -6.62
N ASP A 50 -14.81 -0.79 -6.11
CA ASP A 50 -14.83 0.64 -6.44
C ASP A 50 -14.33 1.47 -5.26
N PHE A 51 -13.36 2.36 -5.53
CA PHE A 51 -12.77 3.25 -4.54
C PHE A 51 -13.02 4.71 -4.94
N LEU A 52 -13.53 5.50 -4.00
CA LEU A 52 -13.49 6.95 -4.12
C LEU A 52 -12.09 7.43 -3.72
N VAL A 53 -11.38 8.05 -4.66
CA VAL A 53 -10.03 8.58 -4.45
C VAL A 53 -10.06 10.10 -4.46
N VAL A 54 -9.40 10.71 -3.48
CA VAL A 54 -9.18 12.15 -3.41
C VAL A 54 -7.69 12.39 -3.22
N ASP A 55 -7.03 12.92 -4.25
CA ASP A 55 -5.61 13.22 -4.25
C ASP A 55 -5.31 14.62 -4.81
N ARG A 56 -4.02 14.97 -4.85
CA ARG A 56 -3.57 16.25 -5.37
C ARG A 56 -3.52 16.18 -6.90
N SER A 57 -4.28 17.07 -7.55
CA SER A 57 -4.06 17.45 -8.94
C SER A 57 -3.25 18.75 -9.04
N GLY A 58 -2.14 18.75 -9.77
CA GLY A 58 -1.30 19.93 -9.96
C GLY A 58 -0.07 19.63 -10.83
N SER A 59 0.68 20.69 -11.20
CA SER A 59 1.91 20.54 -11.98
C SER A 59 3.08 19.95 -11.17
N GLY A 60 4.05 19.37 -11.89
CA GLY A 60 5.24 18.73 -11.33
C GLY A 60 5.11 17.21 -11.19
N ASN A 61 6.17 16.54 -10.72
CA ASN A 61 6.09 15.13 -10.37
C ASN A 61 5.40 14.96 -9.02
N ASN A 62 4.47 14.01 -8.93
CA ASN A 62 3.67 13.73 -7.73
C ASN A 62 3.62 12.22 -7.42
N CYS A 63 4.37 11.40 -8.15
CA CYS A 63 4.46 9.97 -7.95
C CYS A 63 5.90 9.51 -8.18
N ASP A 64 6.46 8.82 -7.19
CA ASP A 64 7.75 8.14 -7.30
C ASP A 64 7.50 6.64 -7.21
N GLU A 65 8.06 5.88 -8.16
CA GLU A 65 7.94 4.43 -8.21
C GLU A 65 9.30 3.80 -7.93
N HIS A 66 9.33 2.84 -7.00
CA HIS A 66 10.54 2.12 -6.63
C HIS A 66 10.31 0.61 -6.76
N TYR A 67 11.24 -0.09 -7.43
CA TYR A 67 11.20 -1.53 -7.60
C TYR A 67 12.24 -2.18 -6.69
N PHE A 68 11.78 -3.09 -5.83
CA PHE A 68 12.66 -3.89 -4.99
C PHE A 68 13.51 -4.87 -5.82
N GLU A 69 14.77 -5.00 -5.42
CA GLU A 69 15.63 -6.11 -5.85
C GLU A 69 15.07 -7.45 -5.37
N GLU A 70 15.49 -8.55 -5.99
CA GLU A 70 14.95 -9.88 -5.68
C GLU A 70 15.01 -10.23 -4.18
N ASN A 71 16.12 -9.89 -3.52
CA ASN A 71 16.33 -10.16 -2.10
C ASN A 71 15.56 -9.20 -1.16
N GLN A 72 14.91 -8.17 -1.70
CA GLN A 72 14.11 -7.20 -0.96
C GLN A 72 12.60 -7.43 -1.16
N ARG A 73 12.21 -8.30 -2.09
CA ARG A 73 10.80 -8.61 -2.36
C ARG A 73 10.14 -9.25 -1.14
N LEU A 74 8.88 -8.90 -0.95
CA LEU A 74 8.04 -9.37 0.15
C LEU A 74 6.91 -10.23 -0.41
N VAL A 75 6.50 -11.23 0.36
CA VAL A 75 5.32 -12.04 0.05
C VAL A 75 4.19 -11.60 0.98
N LEU A 76 3.05 -11.21 0.40
CA LEU A 76 1.82 -11.02 1.13
C LEU A 76 1.10 -12.37 1.22
N ASP A 77 1.48 -13.16 2.22
CA ASP A 77 0.95 -14.52 2.43
C ASP A 77 -0.47 -14.44 3.03
N PRO A 78 -1.49 -15.05 2.40
CA PRO A 78 -2.84 -15.12 2.96
C PRO A 78 -2.93 -15.99 4.23
N ASN A 79 -1.90 -16.79 4.51
CA ASN A 79 -1.82 -17.62 5.71
C ASN A 79 -1.05 -16.86 6.79
N PRO A 80 -1.60 -16.70 8.00
CA PRO A 80 -0.82 -16.21 9.13
C PRO A 80 0.39 -17.12 9.33
N GLN A 81 1.58 -16.53 9.46
CA GLN A 81 2.74 -17.28 9.94
C GLN A 81 2.41 -17.74 11.36
N GLU A 82 2.34 -19.05 11.60
CA GLU A 82 2.29 -19.59 12.96
C GLU A 82 3.54 -19.10 13.70
N GLY A 83 3.33 -18.39 14.81
CA GLY A 83 4.40 -17.92 15.69
C GLY A 83 5.01 -19.02 16.53
#